data_AF-A0A4Q1ZTD9-F1
#
_entry.id   AF-A0A4Q1ZTD9-F1
#
_cell.length_a   1.000
_cell.length_b   1.000
_cell.length_c   1.000
_cell.angle_alpha   90.00
_cell.angle_beta   90.00
_cell.angle_gamma   90.00
#
_symmetry.space_group_name_H-M   'P 1'
#
loop_
_entity.id
_entity.type
_entity.pdbx_description
1 polymer ?
#
loop_
_entity_poly.entity_id
_entity_poly.type
_entity_poly.pdbx_seq_one_letter_code
_entity_poly.pdbx_strand_id
1 'polypeptide(L)'
;MMHRSSFAVALAAALIAFCPTPPRAENEAGSSVAGWQHAHSMTTLVSSLDAWLDAQSDWPRREVAPRVRLVSKWQAAARQGATASFQRGRLRGLYDPDRFEILLVRPWDPRKADDVAVLLHELAHHRQAPHHWYCPAAQELAAYRLQERWLWEQGQSLDVNWMAVVLDAGCTPRDIHPE
;
A
#
# COMPACT_ATOMS: atom_id res chain seq x y z
N MET A 1 -16.34 -15.74 86.97
CA MET A 1 -17.61 -15.18 87.50
C MET A 1 -18.08 -14.07 86.55
N MET A 2 -19.37 -13.73 86.53
CA MET A 2 -20.01 -12.67 85.69
C MET A 2 -19.32 -11.29 85.85
N HIS A 3 -19.38 -10.27 84.97
CA HIS A 3 -20.09 -9.89 83.71
C HIS A 3 -19.27 -8.72 83.06
N ARG A 4 -19.49 -8.05 81.90
CA ARG A 4 -20.39 -7.97 80.70
C ARG A 4 -19.53 -7.33 79.55
N SER A 5 -19.83 -7.32 78.23
CA SER A 5 -20.92 -6.72 77.43
C SER A 5 -20.99 -5.17 77.57
N SER A 6 -21.06 -4.30 76.52
CA SER A 6 -21.43 -4.45 75.10
C SER A 6 -20.92 -3.26 74.20
N PHE A 7 -21.18 -3.34 72.87
CA PHE A 7 -21.21 -2.25 71.86
C PHE A 7 -19.83 -1.71 71.37
N ALA A 8 -19.49 -1.80 70.08
CA ALA A 8 -19.90 -0.98 68.90
C ALA A 8 -19.24 0.43 68.92
N VAL A 9 -18.76 1.01 67.80
CA VAL A 9 -19.25 0.99 66.40
C VAL A 9 -18.09 0.82 65.40
N ALA A 10 -18.36 0.23 64.22
CA ALA A 10 -17.43 0.24 63.08
C ALA A 10 -17.75 1.40 62.12
N LEU A 11 -16.73 2.11 61.63
CA LEU A 11 -16.87 3.10 60.55
C LEU A 11 -15.73 2.91 59.54
N ALA A 12 -16.05 2.40 58.34
CA ALA A 12 -15.09 2.25 57.25
C ALA A 12 -15.15 3.46 56.31
N ALA A 13 -14.07 4.26 56.27
CA ALA A 13 -13.96 5.40 55.37
C ALA A 13 -13.47 4.96 53.98
N ALA A 14 -14.39 4.74 53.05
CA ALA A 14 -14.06 4.43 51.66
C ALA A 14 -13.74 5.73 50.87
N LEU A 15 -12.46 5.95 50.58
CA LEU A 15 -12.02 7.05 49.71
C LEU A 15 -12.22 6.68 48.24
N ILE A 16 -13.24 7.26 47.60
CA ILE A 16 -13.49 7.11 46.16
C ILE A 16 -12.50 8.00 45.39
N ALA A 17 -11.52 7.38 44.74
CA ALA A 17 -10.55 8.08 43.90
C ALA A 17 -11.19 8.53 42.57
N PHE A 18 -11.52 9.82 42.45
CA PHE A 18 -11.91 10.44 41.19
C PHE A 18 -10.69 10.56 40.26
N CYS A 19 -10.43 9.53 39.47
CA CYS A 19 -9.57 9.65 38.29
C CYS A 19 -10.40 10.23 37.13
N PRO A 20 -10.12 11.46 36.64
CA PRO A 20 -10.76 11.95 35.42
C PRO A 20 -10.25 11.13 34.23
N THR A 21 -11.12 10.34 33.60
CA THR A 21 -10.76 9.69 32.33
C THR A 21 -10.62 10.75 31.25
N PRO A 22 -9.44 10.90 30.62
CA PRO A 22 -9.33 11.77 29.45
C PRO A 22 -10.27 11.23 28.35
N PRO A 23 -10.92 12.09 27.56
CA PRO A 23 -11.74 11.63 26.46
C PRO A 23 -10.86 10.85 25.49
N ARG A 24 -11.22 9.59 25.24
CA ARG A 24 -10.60 8.75 24.21
C ARG A 24 -10.85 9.46 22.88
N ALA A 25 -9.81 10.04 22.28
CA ALA A 25 -9.90 10.58 20.94
C ALA A 25 -10.12 9.43 19.96
N GLU A 26 -11.37 9.26 19.51
CA GLU A 26 -11.75 8.29 18.50
C GLU A 26 -11.34 8.78 17.10
N ASN A 27 -10.02 8.91 16.92
CA ASN A 27 -9.43 8.78 15.60
C ASN A 27 -9.61 7.32 15.17
N GLU A 28 -10.75 7.03 14.53
CA GLU A 28 -10.92 5.80 13.77
C GLU A 28 -10.02 5.83 12.53
N ALA A 29 -8.72 5.58 12.74
CA ALA A 29 -7.82 5.05 11.73
C ALA A 29 -8.17 3.56 11.45
N GLY A 30 -9.47 3.31 11.23
CA GLY A 30 -10.12 2.01 11.31
C GLY A 30 -10.06 1.25 9.98
N SER A 31 -9.01 0.45 9.81
CA SER A 31 -8.98 -0.66 8.85
C SER A 31 -9.04 -0.30 7.36
N SER A 32 -8.03 0.44 6.88
CA SER A 32 -7.64 0.43 5.45
C SER A 32 -7.40 -0.99 4.93
N VAL A 33 -6.89 -1.89 5.79
CA VAL A 33 -6.62 -3.31 5.50
C VAL A 33 -7.89 -4.10 5.12
N ALA A 34 -9.05 -3.84 5.75
CA ALA A 34 -10.29 -4.54 5.39
C ALA A 34 -11.02 -3.92 4.17
N GLY A 35 -10.76 -2.64 3.85
CA GLY A 35 -11.51 -1.90 2.83
C GLY A 35 -11.46 -2.54 1.44
N TRP A 36 -10.28 -2.99 1.00
CA TRP A 36 -10.10 -3.56 -0.34
C TRP A 36 -10.83 -4.91 -0.51
N GLN A 37 -10.90 -5.72 0.55
CA GLN A 37 -11.56 -7.04 0.51
C GLN A 37 -13.06 -6.89 0.25
N HIS A 38 -13.66 -5.81 0.76
CA HIS A 38 -15.07 -5.45 0.58
C HIS A 38 -15.35 -4.63 -0.68
N ALA A 39 -14.33 -4.36 -1.52
CA ALA A 39 -14.56 -3.66 -2.78
C ALA A 39 -15.44 -4.50 -3.72
N HIS A 40 -16.60 -3.97 -4.12
CA HIS A 40 -17.51 -4.61 -5.08
C HIS A 40 -17.30 -4.14 -6.53
N SER A 41 -16.48 -3.11 -6.73
CA SER A 41 -16.14 -2.54 -8.04
C SER A 41 -14.67 -2.13 -8.10
N MET A 42 -14.15 -1.93 -9.32
CA MET A 42 -12.80 -1.38 -9.53
C MET A 42 -12.66 0.03 -8.92
N THR A 43 -13.69 0.88 -9.04
CA THR A 43 -13.70 2.23 -8.46
C THR A 43 -13.57 2.20 -6.93
N THR A 44 -14.32 1.31 -6.25
CA THR A 44 -14.19 1.13 -4.79
C THR A 44 -12.83 0.56 -4.40
N LEU A 45 -12.24 -0.32 -5.23
CA LEU A 45 -10.92 -0.89 -4.98
C LEU A 45 -9.83 0.19 -5.08
N VAL A 46 -9.81 0.95 -6.19
CA VAL A 46 -8.89 2.09 -6.38
C VAL A 46 -9.03 3.09 -5.24
N SER A 47 -10.25 3.47 -4.85
CA SER A 47 -10.47 4.39 -3.73
C SER A 47 -9.91 3.87 -2.40
N SER A 48 -10.02 2.56 -2.12
CA SER A 48 -9.47 1.95 -0.92
C SER A 48 -7.93 1.87 -0.93
N LEU A 49 -7.32 1.66 -2.10
CA LEU A 49 -5.86 1.66 -2.26
C LEU A 49 -5.29 3.08 -2.23
N ASP A 50 -5.98 4.05 -2.83
CA ASP A 50 -5.62 5.46 -2.73
C ASP A 50 -5.69 5.97 -1.28
N ALA A 51 -6.72 5.58 -0.51
CA ALA A 51 -6.81 5.94 0.91
C ALA A 51 -5.67 5.33 1.76
N TRP A 52 -5.14 4.16 1.36
CA TRP A 52 -3.94 3.59 1.96
C TRP A 52 -2.67 4.35 1.54
N LEU A 53 -2.54 4.68 0.25
CA LEU A 53 -1.41 5.45 -0.29
C LEU A 53 -1.32 6.87 0.29
N ASP A 54 -2.46 7.51 0.55
CA ASP A 54 -2.57 8.81 1.23
C ASP A 54 -2.06 8.77 2.69
N ALA A 55 -2.03 7.58 3.31
CA ALA A 55 -1.55 7.38 4.68
C ALA A 55 -0.13 6.78 4.77
N GLN A 56 0.45 6.36 3.64
CA GLN A 56 1.72 5.59 3.60
C GLN A 56 2.76 6.15 2.62
N SER A 57 2.44 7.21 1.86
CA SER A 57 3.36 7.82 0.90
C SER A 57 3.20 9.33 0.81
N ASP A 58 4.30 10.04 0.59
CA ASP A 58 4.32 11.49 0.31
C ASP A 58 3.87 11.83 -1.12
N TRP A 59 3.49 10.83 -1.93
CA TRP A 59 3.06 11.01 -3.32
C TRP A 59 1.57 11.39 -3.36
N PRO A 60 1.22 12.66 -3.70
CA PRO A 60 -0.15 13.12 -3.61
C PRO A 60 -1.06 12.43 -4.62
N ARG A 61 -2.33 12.22 -4.24
CA ARG A 61 -3.38 11.80 -5.16
C ARG A 61 -3.55 12.87 -6.26
N ARG A 62 -3.69 12.44 -7.51
CA ARG A 62 -3.89 13.33 -8.66
C ARG A 62 -5.38 13.58 -8.92
N GLU A 63 -5.69 14.74 -9.47
CA GLU A 63 -7.07 15.17 -9.78
C GLU A 63 -7.79 14.23 -10.77
N VAL A 64 -7.06 13.69 -11.74
CA VAL A 64 -7.57 12.79 -12.77
C VAL A 64 -7.22 11.35 -12.43
N ALA A 65 -8.17 10.62 -11.85
CA ALA A 65 -8.02 9.20 -11.53
C ALA A 65 -7.75 8.32 -12.78
N PRO A 66 -6.94 7.25 -12.66
CA PRO A 66 -6.54 6.44 -13.81
C PRO A 66 -7.63 5.46 -14.27
N ARG A 67 -7.67 5.22 -15.58
CA ARG A 67 -8.53 4.21 -16.20
C ARG A 67 -7.91 2.83 -16.08
N VAL A 68 -8.42 2.00 -15.16
CA VAL A 68 -7.94 0.62 -14.99
C VAL A 68 -8.60 -0.33 -16.01
N ARG A 69 -7.80 -1.16 -16.68
CA ARG A 69 -8.26 -2.11 -17.72
C ARG A 69 -7.58 -3.46 -17.59
N LEU A 70 -8.35 -4.54 -17.71
CA LEU A 70 -7.79 -5.90 -17.80
C LEU A 70 -7.48 -6.24 -19.27
N VAL A 71 -6.23 -6.62 -19.55
CA VAL A 71 -5.69 -6.89 -20.89
C VAL A 71 -5.04 -8.28 -21.00
N SER A 72 -4.79 -8.74 -22.23
CA SER A 72 -3.95 -9.93 -22.46
C SER A 72 -2.45 -9.59 -22.37
N LYS A 73 -1.61 -10.60 -22.16
CA LYS A 73 -0.14 -10.46 -22.18
C LYS A 73 0.38 -9.78 -23.45
N TRP A 74 -0.17 -10.16 -24.60
CA TRP A 74 0.16 -9.55 -25.91
C TRP A 74 -0.19 -8.06 -25.99
N GLN A 75 -1.37 -7.67 -25.47
CA GLN A 75 -1.79 -6.26 -25.46
C GLN A 75 -0.93 -5.40 -24.52
N ALA A 76 -0.44 -5.96 -23.42
CA ALA A 76 0.46 -5.28 -22.50
C ALA A 76 1.90 -5.16 -23.07
N ALA A 77 2.45 -6.25 -23.62
CA ALA A 77 3.76 -6.23 -24.30
C ALA A 77 3.78 -5.23 -25.47
N ALA A 78 2.70 -5.14 -26.26
CA ALA A 78 2.56 -4.17 -27.35
C ALA A 78 2.44 -2.70 -26.87
N ARG A 79 2.27 -2.44 -25.57
CA ARG A 79 2.29 -1.10 -24.96
C ARG A 79 3.60 -0.77 -24.26
N GLN A 80 4.35 -1.77 -23.80
CA GLN A 80 5.62 -1.57 -23.09
C GLN A 80 6.75 -1.04 -23.99
N GLY A 81 6.64 -1.20 -25.31
CA GLY A 81 7.53 -0.62 -26.30
C GLY A 81 8.93 -1.28 -26.36
N ALA A 82 9.82 -0.69 -27.16
CA ALA A 82 11.21 -1.17 -27.29
C ALA A 82 12.13 -0.70 -26.15
N THR A 83 11.73 0.33 -25.40
CA THR A 83 12.44 0.88 -24.23
C THR A 83 12.10 0.15 -22.92
N ALA A 84 11.61 -1.08 -23.01
CA ALA A 84 11.21 -1.93 -21.89
C ALA A 84 12.43 -2.43 -21.09
N SER A 85 13.07 -1.54 -20.33
CA SER A 85 14.24 -1.86 -19.51
C SER A 85 13.88 -2.74 -18.31
N PHE A 86 13.86 -4.05 -18.55
CA PHE A 86 14.18 -5.08 -17.58
C PHE A 86 13.42 -5.08 -16.24
N GLN A 87 12.08 -4.97 -16.28
CA GLN A 87 11.30 -5.82 -15.38
C GLN A 87 11.58 -7.28 -15.76
N ARG A 88 12.60 -7.89 -15.13
CA ARG A 88 13.07 -9.27 -15.42
C ARG A 88 12.10 -10.38 -14.94
N GLY A 89 10.90 -9.99 -14.51
CA GLY A 89 9.81 -10.87 -14.14
C GLY A 89 8.72 -10.92 -15.22
N ARG A 90 7.63 -11.62 -14.92
CA ARG A 90 6.45 -11.65 -15.79
C ARG A 90 5.64 -10.38 -15.58
N LEU A 91 5.54 -9.51 -16.59
CA LEU A 91 4.68 -8.30 -16.57
C LEU A 91 3.27 -8.64 -16.04
N ARG A 92 2.85 -7.97 -14.95
CA ARG A 92 1.52 -8.12 -14.31
C ARG A 92 0.68 -6.84 -14.37
N GLY A 93 1.33 -5.68 -14.34
CA GLY A 93 0.72 -4.36 -14.52
C GLY A 93 1.54 -3.53 -15.50
N LEU A 94 1.01 -2.37 -15.89
CA LEU A 94 1.73 -1.28 -16.55
C LEU A 94 0.89 -0.01 -16.48
N TYR A 95 1.45 1.07 -15.93
CA TYR A 95 0.90 2.41 -16.01
C TYR A 95 1.36 3.14 -17.29
N ASP A 96 0.39 3.63 -18.07
CA ASP A 96 0.57 4.44 -19.28
C ASP A 96 0.31 5.93 -18.91
N PRO A 97 1.37 6.76 -18.79
CA PRO A 97 1.24 8.15 -18.32
C PRO A 97 0.51 9.05 -19.31
N ASP A 98 0.73 8.85 -20.61
CA ASP A 98 0.11 9.64 -21.69
C ASP A 98 -1.41 9.46 -21.71
N ARG A 99 -1.89 8.25 -21.37
CA ARG A 99 -3.31 7.89 -21.41
C ARG A 99 -3.98 7.86 -20.03
N PHE A 100 -3.22 8.07 -18.95
CA PHE A 100 -3.71 7.93 -17.58
C PHE A 100 -4.38 6.54 -17.41
N GLU A 101 -3.74 5.48 -17.90
CA GLU A 101 -4.35 4.15 -18.09
C GLU A 101 -3.51 3.09 -17.37
N ILE A 102 -4.13 2.29 -16.49
CA ILE A 102 -3.49 1.16 -15.79
C ILE A 102 -3.89 -0.14 -16.48
N LEU A 103 -2.92 -0.92 -16.94
CA LEU A 103 -3.10 -2.15 -17.71
C LEU A 103 -2.78 -3.38 -16.86
N LEU A 104 -3.81 -4.05 -16.33
CA LEU A 104 -3.69 -5.25 -15.51
C LEU A 104 -3.70 -6.50 -16.40
N VAL A 105 -2.67 -7.33 -16.31
CA VAL A 105 -2.43 -8.46 -17.23
C VAL A 105 -3.15 -9.72 -16.75
N ARG A 106 -4.06 -10.25 -17.57
CA ARG A 106 -4.83 -11.47 -17.23
C ARG A 106 -3.96 -12.74 -17.15
N PRO A 107 -4.30 -13.71 -16.27
CA PRO A 107 -5.36 -13.63 -15.26
C PRO A 107 -4.96 -12.72 -14.09
N TRP A 108 -5.90 -11.86 -13.69
CA TRP A 108 -5.78 -10.92 -12.57
C TRP A 108 -7.09 -10.97 -11.79
N ASP A 109 -7.02 -11.04 -10.46
CA ASP A 109 -8.15 -11.32 -9.57
C ASP A 109 -8.26 -10.27 -8.43
N PRO A 110 -9.36 -9.49 -8.34
CA PRO A 110 -9.54 -8.49 -7.28
C PRO A 110 -9.69 -9.09 -5.88
N ARG A 111 -9.74 -10.42 -5.73
CA ARG A 111 -9.78 -11.12 -4.44
C ARG A 111 -8.43 -11.67 -4.00
N LYS A 112 -7.36 -11.52 -4.79
CA LYS A 112 -5.99 -11.97 -4.44
C LYS A 112 -5.11 -10.77 -4.10
N ALA A 113 -4.50 -10.78 -2.91
CA ALA A 113 -3.63 -9.70 -2.49
C ALA A 113 -2.46 -9.49 -3.47
N ASP A 114 -1.81 -10.55 -3.94
CA ASP A 114 -0.77 -10.47 -5.00
C ASP A 114 -1.18 -9.69 -6.26
N ASP A 115 -2.44 -9.78 -6.67
CA ASP A 115 -2.96 -9.07 -7.85
C ASP A 115 -3.35 -7.63 -7.49
N VAL A 116 -3.99 -7.43 -6.34
CA VAL A 116 -4.33 -6.09 -5.82
C VAL A 116 -3.08 -5.25 -5.51
N ALA A 117 -2.00 -5.88 -5.04
CA ALA A 117 -0.70 -5.27 -4.81
C ALA A 117 -0.05 -4.75 -6.10
N VAL A 118 -0.26 -5.42 -7.24
CA VAL A 118 0.15 -4.92 -8.55
C VAL A 118 -0.66 -3.66 -8.91
N LEU A 119 -1.97 -3.63 -8.68
CA LEU A 119 -2.75 -2.40 -8.89
C LEU A 119 -2.26 -1.25 -7.99
N LEU A 120 -1.86 -1.54 -6.74
CA LEU A 120 -1.26 -0.54 -5.85
C LEU A 120 0.10 -0.02 -6.36
N HIS A 121 0.92 -0.90 -6.95
CA HIS A 121 2.18 -0.51 -7.61
C HIS A 121 1.93 0.46 -8.78
N GLU A 122 0.99 0.15 -9.68
CA GLU A 122 0.63 1.03 -10.80
C GLU A 122 -0.05 2.34 -10.34
N LEU A 123 -0.74 2.34 -9.19
CA LEU A 123 -1.27 3.55 -8.56
C LEU A 123 -0.16 4.42 -7.95
N ALA A 124 0.92 3.82 -7.43
CA ALA A 124 2.11 4.57 -7.03
C ALA A 124 2.75 5.26 -8.25
N HIS A 125 2.97 4.54 -9.36
CA HIS A 125 3.43 5.15 -10.62
C HIS A 125 2.51 6.26 -11.12
N HIS A 126 1.19 6.06 -11.04
CA HIS A 126 0.22 7.08 -11.43
C HIS A 126 0.42 8.39 -10.64
N ARG A 127 0.69 8.31 -9.32
CA ARG A 127 0.98 9.46 -8.44
C ARG A 127 2.38 10.03 -8.66
N GLN A 128 3.38 9.19 -8.94
CA GLN A 128 4.77 9.56 -9.25
C GLN A 128 4.92 10.28 -10.60
N ALA A 129 3.96 10.10 -11.53
CA ALA A 129 4.05 10.60 -12.91
C ALA A 129 4.38 12.09 -13.12
N PRO A 130 4.01 13.05 -12.24
CA PRO A 130 4.43 14.44 -12.36
C PRO A 130 5.88 14.72 -11.94
N HIS A 131 6.57 13.75 -11.31
CA HIS A 131 7.94 13.90 -10.83
C HIS A 131 8.96 13.63 -11.96
N HIS A 132 9.97 14.47 -12.08
CA HIS A 132 11.04 14.30 -13.07
C HIS A 132 12.12 13.34 -12.55
N TRP A 133 12.06 12.08 -12.99
CA TRP A 133 13.06 11.06 -12.70
C TRP A 133 14.29 11.16 -13.61
N TYR A 134 15.50 10.95 -13.06
CA TYR A 134 16.74 10.93 -13.84
C TYR A 134 16.79 9.77 -14.86
N CYS A 135 16.26 8.61 -14.48
CA CYS A 135 15.93 7.53 -15.40
C CYS A 135 14.61 6.86 -14.99
N PRO A 136 13.86 6.19 -15.90
CA PRO A 136 12.57 5.59 -15.59
C PRO A 136 12.61 4.58 -14.43
N ALA A 137 13.72 3.88 -14.23
CA ALA A 137 13.85 2.87 -13.18
C ALA A 137 13.96 3.44 -11.75
N ALA A 138 14.31 4.73 -11.58
CA ALA A 138 14.45 5.34 -10.25
C ALA A 138 13.14 5.34 -9.44
N GLN A 139 11.98 5.36 -10.11
CA GLN A 139 10.67 5.36 -9.46
C GLN A 139 10.28 3.98 -8.87
N GLU A 140 10.82 2.89 -9.42
CA GLU A 140 10.46 1.50 -9.11
C GLU A 140 10.69 1.18 -7.62
N LEU A 141 11.80 1.62 -7.03
CA LEU A 141 12.16 1.28 -5.65
C LEU A 141 11.12 1.79 -4.64
N ALA A 142 10.57 2.99 -4.85
CA ALA A 142 9.52 3.53 -4.00
C ALA A 142 8.19 2.79 -4.20
N ALA A 143 7.83 2.45 -5.44
CA ALA A 143 6.62 1.66 -5.74
C ALA A 143 6.70 0.24 -5.15
N TYR A 144 7.82 -0.45 -5.29
CA TYR A 144 8.05 -1.77 -4.69
C TYR A 144 8.05 -1.75 -3.16
N ARG A 145 8.56 -0.70 -2.50
CA ARG A 145 8.50 -0.59 -1.03
C ARG A 145 7.09 -0.34 -0.50
N LEU A 146 6.24 0.37 -1.26
CA LEU A 146 4.81 0.50 -0.95
C LEU A 146 4.09 -0.84 -1.15
N GLN A 147 4.38 -1.54 -2.25
CA GLN A 147 3.84 -2.87 -2.54
C GLN A 147 4.22 -3.93 -1.49
N GLU A 148 5.47 -3.94 -1.05
CA GLU A 148 5.98 -4.81 0.01
C GLU A 148 5.24 -4.58 1.33
N ARG A 149 5.13 -3.32 1.76
CA ARG A 149 4.44 -2.95 3.00
C ARG A 149 2.97 -3.35 2.97
N TRP A 150 2.28 -3.04 1.87
CA TRP A 150 0.86 -3.38 1.72
C TRP A 150 0.64 -4.90 1.75
N LEU A 151 1.48 -5.70 1.08
CA LEU A 151 1.41 -7.17 1.13
C LEU A 151 1.69 -7.71 2.54
N TRP A 152 2.65 -7.14 3.26
CA TRP A 152 2.97 -7.53 4.64
C TRP A 152 1.78 -7.30 5.59
N GLU A 153 1.05 -6.20 5.43
CA GLU A 153 -0.22 -5.96 6.13
C GLU A 153 -1.32 -6.99 5.76
N GLN A 154 -1.24 -7.64 4.59
CA GLN A 154 -2.12 -8.75 4.19
C GLN A 154 -1.58 -10.14 4.60
N GLY A 155 -0.53 -10.19 5.43
CA GLY A 155 0.12 -11.43 5.86
C GLY A 155 0.92 -12.14 4.75
N GLN A 156 1.33 -11.43 3.71
CA GLN A 156 2.03 -11.97 2.53
C GLN A 156 3.36 -11.24 2.29
N SER A 157 4.24 -11.86 1.51
CA SER A 157 5.58 -11.33 1.21
C SER A 157 5.73 -11.07 -0.29
N LEU A 158 6.32 -9.94 -0.67
CA LEU A 158 6.61 -9.63 -2.06
C LEU A 158 7.76 -10.48 -2.62
N ASP A 159 7.45 -11.39 -3.55
CA ASP A 159 8.44 -12.16 -4.32
C ASP A 159 9.03 -11.32 -5.47
N VAL A 160 10.14 -10.62 -5.19
CA VAL A 160 10.94 -9.88 -6.18
C VAL A 160 12.43 -10.04 -5.89
N ASN A 161 13.26 -9.94 -6.94
CA ASN A 161 14.70 -9.82 -6.79
C ASN A 161 15.07 -8.40 -6.33
N TRP A 162 15.08 -8.18 -5.02
CA TRP A 162 15.43 -6.90 -4.41
C TRP A 162 16.79 -6.34 -4.83
N MET A 163 17.78 -7.21 -5.08
CA MET A 163 19.10 -6.78 -5.58
C MET A 163 18.97 -6.18 -6.98
N ALA A 164 18.20 -6.80 -7.87
CA ALA A 164 17.92 -6.25 -9.20
C ALA A 164 17.14 -4.92 -9.12
N VAL A 165 16.10 -4.83 -8.27
CA VAL A 165 15.30 -3.61 -8.07
C VAL A 165 16.18 -2.45 -7.60
N VAL A 166 17.03 -2.65 -6.59
CA VAL A 166 17.93 -1.60 -6.07
C VAL A 166 18.99 -1.21 -7.12
N LEU A 167 19.51 -2.16 -7.90
CA LEU A 167 20.50 -1.89 -8.95
C LEU A 167 19.91 -1.26 -10.22
N ASP A 168 18.63 -1.46 -10.54
CA ASP A 168 17.95 -0.73 -11.62
C ASP A 168 17.60 0.70 -11.16
N ALA A 169 17.06 0.86 -9.95
CA ALA A 169 16.69 2.17 -9.40
C ALA A 169 17.90 3.11 -9.16
N GLY A 170 19.12 2.56 -9.07
CA GLY A 170 20.36 3.34 -9.05
C GLY A 170 20.74 4.01 -10.37
N CYS A 171 20.02 3.73 -11.48
CA CYS A 171 20.27 4.29 -12.82
C CYS A 171 21.71 4.15 -13.35
N THR A 172 22.50 3.18 -12.85
CA THR A 172 23.90 3.01 -13.25
C THR A 172 24.02 2.44 -14.67
N PRO A 173 24.92 2.98 -15.52
CA PRO A 173 25.25 2.36 -16.80
C PRO A 173 25.74 0.93 -16.60
N ARG A 174 25.14 -0.02 -17.33
CA ARG A 174 25.40 -1.46 -17.16
C ARG A 174 26.50 -1.98 -18.08
N ASP A 175 26.64 -1.39 -19.26
CA ASP A 175 27.68 -1.72 -20.23
C ASP A 175 28.84 -0.72 -20.11
N ILE A 176 29.62 -0.84 -19.03
CA ILE A 176 30.94 -0.19 -18.91
C ILE A 176 31.99 -1.23 -19.28
N HIS A 177 32.34 -1.27 -20.57
CA HIS A 177 33.48 -2.04 -21.06
C HIS A 177 34.74 -1.15 -21.07
N PRO A 178 35.94 -1.70 -20.77
CA PRO A 178 37.19 -1.00 -21.06
C PRO A 178 37.38 -0.84 -22.57
N GLU A 179 38.04 0.24 -22.96
CA GLU A 179 38.48 0.54 -24.34
C GLU A 179 39.73 -0.26 -24.74
#